data_AF-A0A3B3RLD5-F1
#
_entry.id   AF-A0A3B3RLD5-F1
#
_cell.length_a   1.000
_cell.length_b   1.000
_cell.length_c   1.000
_cell.angle_alpha   90.00
_cell.angle_beta   90.00
_cell.angle_gamma   90.00
#
_symmetry.space_group_name_H-M   'P 1'
#
loop_
_entity.id
_entity.type
_entity.pdbx_description
1 polymer ?
#
loop_
_entity_poly.entity_id
_entity_poly.type
_entity_poly.pdbx_seq_one_letter_code
_entity_poly.pdbx_strand_id
1 'polypeptide(L)'
;MERCLFLLCGQEEAVSYYTKLESKLKEEYRKEKEKVNTKPLGMAFVTFQNEFVLSLFLSLARRILKDFNACHCQGCKCRHEPKSSQFSESLHIYNWSVSYAPDPQNVRW
;
A
#
# COMPACT_ATOMS: atom_id res chain seq x y z
N MET A 1 -20.22 20.46 -61.54
CA MET A 1 -18.98 20.80 -60.81
C MET A 1 -19.43 21.60 -59.60
N GLU A 2 -19.20 21.22 -58.34
CA GLU A 2 -18.22 20.33 -57.74
C GLU A 2 -18.87 19.63 -56.53
N ARG A 3 -18.85 18.29 -56.51
CA ARG A 3 -19.12 17.55 -55.27
C ARG A 3 -17.80 17.53 -54.52
N CYS A 4 -17.71 18.31 -53.45
CA CYS A 4 -16.66 18.12 -52.47
C CYS A 4 -16.91 16.74 -51.81
N LEU A 5 -16.22 15.71 -52.30
CA LEU A 5 -15.98 14.49 -51.55
C LEU A 5 -15.22 14.93 -50.30
N PHE A 6 -15.96 15.16 -49.20
CA PHE A 6 -15.36 15.19 -47.87
C PHE A 6 -14.78 13.80 -47.66
N LEU A 7 -13.50 13.68 -48.03
CA LEU A 7 -12.60 12.67 -47.52
C LEU A 7 -12.92 12.49 -46.03
N LEU A 8 -13.25 11.26 -45.62
CA LEU A 8 -12.54 10.44 -44.63
C LEU A 8 -11.46 11.15 -43.76
N CYS A 9 -11.71 12.37 -43.32
CA CYS A 9 -10.95 13.02 -42.27
C CYS A 9 -11.61 12.51 -40.99
N GLY A 10 -10.91 11.63 -40.27
CA GLY A 10 -11.32 11.05 -39.00
C GLY A 10 -11.45 12.11 -37.89
N GLN A 11 -12.31 13.10 -38.10
CA GLN A 11 -12.77 14.06 -37.12
C GLN A 11 -13.80 13.32 -36.27
N GLU A 12 -13.31 12.43 -35.41
CA GLU A 12 -14.14 11.93 -34.33
C GLU A 12 -14.41 13.09 -33.39
N GLU A 13 -15.69 13.32 -33.07
CA GLU A 13 -16.10 14.31 -32.08
C GLU A 13 -15.33 14.05 -30.78
N ALA A 14 -14.69 15.08 -30.23
CA ALA A 14 -13.84 14.94 -29.04
C ALA A 14 -14.58 14.22 -27.89
N VAL A 15 -15.87 14.52 -27.71
CA VAL A 15 -16.73 13.86 -26.73
C VAL A 15 -16.81 12.35 -26.98
N SER A 16 -17.06 11.91 -28.22
CA SER A 16 -17.10 10.49 -28.58
C SER A 16 -15.76 9.79 -28.30
N TYR A 17 -14.66 10.40 -28.75
CA TYR A 17 -13.33 9.84 -28.57
C TYR A 17 -12.98 9.66 -27.08
N TYR A 18 -13.14 10.71 -26.27
CA TYR A 18 -12.79 10.65 -24.84
C TYR A 18 -13.75 9.76 -24.04
N THR A 19 -15.03 9.66 -24.44
CA THR A 19 -15.98 8.74 -23.80
C THR A 19 -15.58 7.28 -24.02
N LYS A 20 -15.18 6.92 -25.25
CA LYS A 20 -14.67 5.58 -25.55
C LYS A 20 -13.36 5.29 -24.82
N LEU A 21 -12.46 6.27 -24.76
CA LEU A 21 -11.19 6.15 -24.06
C LEU A 21 -11.39 5.94 -22.55
N GLU A 22 -12.25 6.74 -21.92
CA GLU A 22 -12.59 6.60 -20.50
C GLU A 22 -13.18 5.21 -20.21
N SER A 23 -14.11 4.75 -21.05
CA SER A 23 -14.72 3.42 -20.91
C SER A 23 -13.68 2.30 -21.01
N LYS A 24 -12.75 2.40 -21.97
CA LYS A 24 -11.64 1.45 -22.13
C LYS A 24 -10.73 1.45 -20.90
N LEU A 25 -10.31 2.62 -20.42
CA LEU A 25 -9.41 2.75 -19.26
C LEU A 25 -10.06 2.25 -17.97
N LYS A 26 -11.37 2.50 -17.77
CA LYS A 26 -12.11 1.97 -16.62
C LYS A 26 -12.16 0.45 -16.61
N GLU A 27 -12.34 -0.17 -17.78
CA GLU A 27 -12.35 -1.63 -17.90
C GLU A 27 -10.97 -2.25 -17.65
N GLU A 28 -9.90 -1.62 -18.16
CA GLU A 28 -8.52 -2.03 -17.87
C GLU A 28 -8.20 -1.89 -16.38
N TYR A 29 -8.59 -0.79 -15.75
CA TYR A 29 -8.46 -0.59 -14.30
C TYR A 29 -9.20 -1.67 -13.50
N ARG A 30 -10.44 -2.01 -13.88
CA ARG A 30 -11.22 -3.05 -13.20
C ARG A 30 -10.54 -4.41 -13.24
N LYS A 31 -10.03 -4.81 -14.41
CA LYS A 31 -9.28 -6.06 -14.58
C LYS A 31 -8.01 -6.10 -13.74
N GLU A 32 -7.32 -4.97 -13.60
CA GLU A 32 -6.12 -4.91 -12.77
C GLU A 32 -6.45 -4.90 -11.27
N LYS A 33 -7.53 -4.21 -10.88
CA LYS A 33 -8.03 -4.20 -9.50
C LYS A 33 -8.38 -5.60 -8.99
N GLU A 34 -8.95 -6.45 -9.84
CA GLU A 34 -9.25 -7.85 -9.50
C GLU A 34 -8.00 -8.67 -9.17
N LYS A 35 -6.83 -8.30 -9.72
CA LYS A 35 -5.55 -8.98 -9.47
C LYS A 35 -4.82 -8.51 -8.23
N VAL A 36 -5.24 -7.43 -7.58
CA VAL A 36 -4.53 -6.83 -6.43
C VAL A 36 -4.27 -7.85 -5.32
N ASN A 37 -5.24 -8.73 -5.04
CA ASN A 37 -5.12 -9.76 -4.00
C ASN A 37 -4.10 -10.86 -4.32
N THR A 38 -3.66 -10.99 -5.59
CA THR A 38 -2.74 -12.03 -6.03
C THR A 38 -1.27 -11.68 -5.81
N LYS A 39 -0.96 -10.40 -5.54
CA LYS A 39 0.42 -9.91 -5.41
C LYS A 39 0.55 -8.99 -4.19
N PRO A 40 0.53 -9.56 -2.96
CA PRO A 40 0.73 -8.76 -1.76
C PRO A 40 2.16 -8.19 -1.73
N LEU A 41 2.30 -6.92 -1.34
CA LEU A 41 3.60 -6.25 -1.22
C LEU A 41 4.44 -6.73 -0.01
N GLY A 42 3.85 -7.55 0.88
CA GLY A 42 4.52 -8.00 2.10
C GLY A 42 4.65 -6.92 3.18
N MET A 43 3.86 -5.84 3.10
CA MET A 43 3.83 -4.74 4.08
C MET A 43 2.40 -4.36 4.43
N ALA A 44 2.20 -3.79 5.62
CA ALA A 44 0.91 -3.30 6.09
C ALA A 44 1.09 -2.10 7.02
N PHE A 45 0.09 -1.21 7.03
CA PHE A 45 -0.05 -0.16 8.04
C PHE A 45 -1.01 -0.65 9.12
N VAL A 46 -0.58 -0.61 10.39
CA VAL A 46 -1.41 -1.02 11.53
C VAL A 46 -1.77 0.21 12.34
N THR A 47 -3.06 0.41 12.56
CA THR A 47 -3.61 1.47 13.41
C THR A 47 -4.34 0.85 14.60
N PHE A 48 -4.40 1.57 15.73
CA PHE A 48 -5.11 1.13 16.93
C PHE A 48 -6.35 2.01 17.11
N GLN A 49 -7.54 1.40 17.17
CA GLN A 49 -8.83 2.11 17.13
C GLN A 49 -9.24 2.80 18.45
N ASN A 50 -8.48 2.68 19.53
CA ASN A 50 -8.99 3.08 20.84
C ASN A 50 -8.81 4.59 21.10
N GLU A 51 -9.93 5.32 21.05
CA GLU A 51 -10.13 6.77 21.22
C GLU A 51 -9.75 7.34 22.61
N PHE A 52 -9.03 6.62 23.48
CA PHE A 52 -8.59 7.15 24.76
C PHE A 52 -7.09 7.41 24.80
N VAL A 53 -6.79 8.71 24.62
CA VAL A 53 -5.54 9.42 24.93
C VAL A 53 -4.37 8.99 24.04
N LEU A 54 -3.86 9.94 23.23
CA LEU A 54 -2.61 9.85 22.45
C LEU A 54 -1.46 9.15 23.21
N SER A 55 -1.41 9.31 24.54
CA SER A 55 -0.50 8.63 25.46
C SER A 55 -0.56 7.10 25.38
N LEU A 56 -1.74 6.49 25.29
CA LEU A 56 -1.91 5.04 25.18
C LEU A 56 -1.47 4.53 23.80
N PHE A 57 -1.87 5.22 22.72
CA PHE A 57 -1.41 4.91 21.36
C PHE A 57 0.12 4.95 21.25
N LEU A 58 0.73 6.05 21.70
CA LEU A 58 2.18 6.22 21.69
C LEU A 58 2.87 5.17 22.56
N SER A 59 2.29 4.82 23.72
CA SER A 59 2.83 3.78 24.60
C SER A 59 2.80 2.40 23.95
N LEU A 60 1.68 1.99 23.33
CA LEU A 60 1.59 0.70 22.64
C LEU A 60 2.53 0.64 21.44
N ALA A 61 2.51 1.65 20.56
CA ALA A 61 3.38 1.72 19.40
C ALA A 61 4.86 1.71 19.82
N ARG A 62 5.22 2.46 20.87
CA ARG A 62 6.58 2.46 21.44
C ARG A 62 6.95 1.10 22.03
N ARG A 63 6.01 0.41 22.69
CA ARG A 63 6.25 -0.90 23.28
C ARG A 63 6.51 -1.96 22.21
N ILE A 64 5.75 -1.93 21.12
CA ILE A 64 5.96 -2.80 19.95
C ILE A 64 7.30 -2.46 19.29
N LEU A 65 7.59 -1.18 19.05
CA LEU A 65 8.83 -0.76 18.41
C LEU A 65 10.06 -1.18 19.23
N LYS A 66 10.01 -1.05 20.56
CA LYS A 66 11.07 -1.50 21.45
C LYS A 66 11.28 -3.01 21.42
N ASP A 67 10.19 -3.78 21.32
CA ASP A 67 10.25 -5.24 21.29
C ASP A 67 10.90 -5.75 20.00
N PHE A 68 10.49 -5.20 18.85
CA PHE A 68 11.03 -5.59 17.54
C PHE A 68 12.41 -5.00 17.23
N ASN A 69 12.83 -3.94 17.94
CA ASN A 69 14.14 -3.32 17.78
C ASN A 69 15.06 -3.50 19.01
N ALA A 70 14.78 -4.47 19.89
CA ALA A 70 15.58 -4.71 21.10
C ALA A 70 17.02 -5.16 20.75
N CYS A 71 17.98 -4.26 20.99
CA CYS A 71 19.46 -4.34 20.90
C CYS A 71 20.08 -5.22 19.79
N HIS A 72 20.76 -4.54 18.85
CA HIS A 72 22.00 -5.00 18.25
C HIS A 72 23.15 -4.46 19.13
N CYS A 73 23.63 -5.26 20.09
CA CYS A 73 24.64 -4.79 21.03
C CYS A 73 26.02 -4.75 20.35
N GLN A 74 26.81 -3.71 20.65
CA GLN A 74 28.13 -3.44 20.04
C GLN A 74 29.03 -4.69 20.03
N GLY A 75 29.07 -5.40 18.89
CA GLY A 75 29.90 -6.59 18.69
C GLY A 75 29.27 -7.93 19.08
N CYS A 76 28.07 -7.97 19.67
CA CYS A 76 27.36 -9.21 20.00
C CYS A 76 26.04 -9.31 19.23
N LYS A 77 25.87 -10.36 18.42
CA LYS A 77 24.59 -10.71 17.77
C LYS A 77 23.60 -11.29 18.80
N CYS A 78 23.21 -10.49 19.79
CA CYS A 78 22.09 -10.81 20.64
C CYS A 78 20.82 -10.42 19.88
N ARG A 79 20.36 -11.24 18.92
CA ARG A 79 19.00 -11.06 18.40
C ARG A 79 18.05 -11.44 19.52
N HIS A 80 17.58 -10.46 20.29
CA HIS A 80 16.44 -10.70 21.17
C HIS A 80 15.24 -10.88 20.25
N GLU A 81 14.70 -12.10 20.20
CA GLU A 81 13.49 -12.36 19.42
C GLU A 81 12.34 -11.51 20.00
N PRO A 82 11.45 -10.95 19.15
CA PRO A 82 10.28 -10.24 19.64
C PRO A 82 9.41 -11.19 20.47
N LYS A 83 8.59 -10.65 21.38
CA LYS A 83 7.73 -11.48 22.23
C LYS A 83 6.88 -12.43 21.40
N SER A 84 7.00 -13.71 21.71
CA SER A 84 6.25 -14.75 21.02
C SER A 84 4.79 -14.79 21.46
N SER A 85 3.95 -15.20 20.53
CA SER A 85 2.52 -15.45 20.66
C SER A 85 2.20 -16.75 19.95
N GLN A 86 0.96 -17.22 20.08
CA GLN A 86 0.48 -18.44 19.41
C GLN A 86 0.62 -18.40 17.88
N PHE A 87 0.79 -17.21 17.29
CA PHE A 87 0.93 -17.02 15.84
C PHE A 87 2.36 -16.66 15.40
N SER A 88 3.31 -16.57 16.33
CA SER A 88 4.65 -16.05 16.01
C SER A 88 5.41 -16.93 15.02
N GLU A 89 5.24 -18.24 15.10
CA GLU A 89 5.88 -19.19 14.19
C GLU A 89 5.25 -19.13 12.79
N SER A 90 3.91 -19.15 12.70
CA SER A 90 3.19 -19.10 11.42
C SER A 90 3.35 -17.78 10.68
N LEU A 91 3.58 -16.68 11.40
CA LEU A 91 3.80 -15.35 10.84
C LEU A 91 5.28 -15.03 10.59
N HIS A 92 6.20 -15.90 11.03
CA HIS A 92 7.64 -15.71 10.92
C HIS A 92 8.10 -14.31 11.38
N ILE A 93 7.65 -13.89 12.58
CA ILE A 93 7.82 -12.52 13.09
C ILE A 93 9.29 -12.05 13.20
N TYR A 94 10.24 -12.97 13.21
CA TYR A 94 11.68 -12.71 13.20
C TYR A 94 12.19 -12.10 11.88
N ASN A 95 11.40 -12.15 10.81
CA ASN A 95 11.69 -11.52 9.51
C ASN A 95 11.05 -10.13 9.36
N TRP A 96 10.31 -9.66 10.37
CA TRP A 96 9.59 -8.40 10.27
C TRP A 96 10.47 -7.21 10.60
N SER A 97 10.32 -6.14 9.83
CA SER A 97 10.88 -4.82 10.15
C SER A 97 9.73 -3.91 10.56
N VAL A 98 9.84 -3.30 11.75
CA VAL A 98 8.79 -2.46 12.32
C VAL A 98 9.31 -1.04 12.55
N SER A 99 8.61 -0.06 11.97
CA SER A 99 8.90 1.37 12.10
C SER A 99 7.60 2.17 12.22
N TYR A 100 7.70 3.43 12.66
CA TYR A 100 6.57 4.34 12.58
C TYR A 100 6.20 4.60 11.11
N ALA A 101 4.90 4.63 10.84
CA ALA A 101 4.39 5.01 9.53
C ALA A 101 4.68 6.51 9.29
N PRO A 102 5.13 6.89 8.08
CA PRO A 102 5.21 8.29 7.70
C PRO A 102 3.80 8.90 7.60
N ASP A 103 3.73 10.23 7.56
CA ASP A 103 2.48 10.93 7.23
C ASP A 103 1.93 10.41 5.88
N PRO A 104 0.60 10.23 5.73
CA PRO A 104 0.02 9.76 4.48
C PRO A 104 0.44 10.57 3.24
N GLN A 105 0.72 11.87 3.39
CA GLN A 105 1.20 12.74 2.31
C GLN A 105 2.69 12.51 1.96
N ASN A 106 3.44 11.89 2.86
CA ASN A 106 4.86 11.58 2.69
C ASN A 106 5.11 10.17 2.15
N VAL A 107 4.05 9.35 1.96
CA VAL A 107 4.16 8.03 1.31
C VAL A 107 4.25 8.20 -0.20
N ARG A 108 5.29 7.61 -0.82
CA ARG A 108 5.37 7.45 -2.28
C ARG A 108 4.87 6.07 -2.66
N TRP A 109 3.63 6.01 -3.15
CA TRP A 109 2.94 4.79 -3.58
C TRP A 109 3.44 4.28 -4.94
#